data_AF-A0A553M5M4-F1
#
_entry.id   AF-A0A553M5M4-F1
#
_cell.length_a   1.000
_cell.length_b   1.000
_cell.length_c   1.000
_cell.angle_alpha   90.00
_cell.angle_beta   90.00
_cell.angle_gamma   90.00
#
_symmetry.space_group_name_H-M   'P 1'
#
loop_
_entity.id
_entity.type
_entity.pdbx_description
1 polymer ?
#
loop_
_entity_poly.entity_id
_entity_poly.type
_entity_poly.pdbx_seq_one_letter_code
_entity_poly.pdbx_strand_id
1 'polypeptide(L)'
;VGLCIYRELKVKDLFHVLVAAAKTTSVVMFLVAAAMVSAWLITVANIPAIVTDVLAPFIDHPLALLLAINALVLLVGTAMDLTPTVLILTPVLMPIIQKAGIDPVYFGVLFILNNCIGLLTPPVGTVLNVACGVAKINMEDIMKGVWPFLLVETLLLLLLIFFPSLVTVPLGWFTGS
;
A
#
# COMPACT_ATOMS: atom_id res chain seq x y z
N VAL A 1 -3.94 9.58 -30.83
CA VAL A 1 -4.10 11.04 -31.04
C VAL A 1 -2.98 11.67 -31.88
N GLY A 2 -1.69 11.41 -31.61
CA GLY A 2 -0.58 11.94 -32.43
C GLY A 2 -0.56 11.49 -33.90
N LEU A 3 -1.02 10.26 -34.19
CA LEU A 3 -1.09 9.69 -35.54
C LEU A 3 -2.22 10.27 -36.40
N CYS A 4 -3.34 10.68 -35.79
CA CYS A 4 -4.54 11.13 -36.52
C CYS A 4 -4.65 12.65 -36.60
N ILE A 5 -4.05 13.41 -35.67
CA ILE A 5 -4.23 14.88 -35.61
C ILE A 5 -2.94 15.63 -35.97
N TYR A 6 -1.76 15.16 -35.54
CA TYR A 6 -0.51 15.92 -35.71
C TYR A 6 0.34 15.52 -36.92
N ARG A 7 0.08 14.38 -37.58
CA ARG A 7 0.71 13.99 -38.87
C ARG A 7 2.26 14.00 -38.90
N GLU A 8 2.93 13.99 -37.73
CA GLU A 8 4.39 14.00 -37.60
C GLU A 8 5.00 12.58 -37.53
N LEU A 9 4.22 11.56 -37.19
CA LEU A 9 4.71 10.18 -37.01
C LEU A 9 4.52 9.36 -38.29
N LYS A 10 5.64 8.95 -38.93
CA LYS A 10 5.60 7.97 -40.03
C LYS A 10 5.27 6.59 -39.45
N VAL A 11 4.60 5.72 -40.22
CA VAL A 11 4.28 4.32 -39.83
C VAL A 11 5.53 3.53 -39.39
N LYS A 12 6.72 3.94 -39.85
CA LYS A 12 8.02 3.39 -39.43
C LYS A 12 8.42 3.77 -38.00
N ASP A 13 8.03 4.95 -37.51
CA ASP A 13 8.33 5.40 -36.15
C ASP A 13 7.42 4.74 -35.13
N LEU A 14 6.25 4.24 -35.56
CA LEU A 14 5.31 3.50 -34.72
C LEU A 14 5.96 2.24 -34.14
N PHE A 15 6.78 1.53 -34.92
CA PHE A 15 7.52 0.37 -34.43
C PHE A 15 8.55 0.78 -33.37
N HIS A 16 9.23 1.91 -33.54
CA HIS A 16 10.21 2.40 -32.56
C HIS A 16 9.55 2.84 -31.26
N VAL A 17 8.41 3.54 -31.33
CA VAL A 17 7.63 3.96 -30.15
C VAL A 17 7.02 2.77 -29.43
N LEU A 18 6.49 1.78 -30.16
CA LEU A 18 5.98 0.54 -29.57
C LEU A 18 7.07 -0.26 -28.90
N VAL A 19 8.27 -0.38 -29.50
CA VAL A 19 9.41 -1.07 -28.89
C VAL A 19 9.92 -0.32 -27.66
N ALA A 20 9.96 1.02 -27.70
CA ALA A 20 10.34 1.83 -26.54
C ALA A 20 9.33 1.68 -25.39
N ALA A 21 8.03 1.74 -25.68
CA ALA A 21 6.96 1.52 -24.71
C ALA A 21 6.99 0.09 -24.16
N ALA A 22 7.13 -0.92 -25.03
CA ALA A 22 7.24 -2.33 -24.66
C ALA A 22 8.47 -2.60 -23.78
N LYS A 23 9.59 -1.91 -24.03
CA LYS A 23 10.80 -2.02 -23.19
C LYS A 23 10.56 -1.45 -21.80
N THR A 24 9.91 -0.28 -21.69
CA THR A 24 9.57 0.30 -20.37
C THR A 24 8.57 -0.58 -19.62
N THR A 25 7.53 -1.11 -20.28
CA THR A 25 6.54 -1.96 -19.62
C THR A 25 7.09 -3.34 -19.25
N SER A 26 8.03 -3.89 -20.02
CA SER A 26 8.67 -5.17 -19.71
C SER A 26 9.47 -5.12 -18.41
N VAL A 27 10.22 -4.03 -18.19
CA VAL A 27 10.98 -3.83 -16.94
C VAL A 27 10.03 -3.73 -15.75
N VAL A 28 8.92 -2.99 -15.90
CA VAL A 28 7.88 -2.87 -14.87
C VAL A 28 7.23 -4.21 -14.56
N MET A 29 6.81 -4.97 -15.57
CA MET A 29 6.17 -6.27 -15.37
C MET A 29 7.12 -7.28 -14.74
N PHE A 30 8.43 -7.21 -15.03
CA PHE A 30 9.43 -8.06 -14.38
C PHE A 30 9.58 -7.75 -12.88
N LEU A 31 9.59 -6.47 -12.51
CA LEU A 31 9.58 -6.04 -11.10
C LEU A 31 8.31 -6.49 -10.37
N VAL A 32 7.13 -6.34 -11.00
CA VAL A 32 5.85 -6.80 -10.44
C VAL A 32 5.84 -8.32 -10.25
N ALA A 33 6.41 -9.08 -11.19
CA ALA A 33 6.50 -10.54 -11.07
C ALA A 33 7.36 -10.97 -9.87
N ALA A 34 8.49 -10.29 -9.62
CA ALA A 34 9.32 -10.55 -8.43
C ALA A 34 8.56 -10.24 -7.13
N ALA A 35 7.76 -9.18 -7.10
CA ALA A 35 6.92 -8.82 -5.96
C ALA A 35 5.83 -9.88 -5.68
N MET A 36 5.22 -10.44 -6.73
CA MET A 36 4.24 -11.51 -6.58
C MET A 36 4.83 -12.78 -5.95
N VAL A 37 6.09 -13.11 -6.25
CA VAL A 37 6.78 -14.26 -5.64
C VAL A 37 6.99 -14.05 -4.14
N SER A 38 7.39 -12.85 -3.70
CA SER A 38 7.51 -12.50 -2.28
C SER A 38 6.16 -12.60 -1.54
N ALA A 39 5.09 -12.13 -2.18
CA ALA A 39 3.74 -12.22 -1.62
C ALA A 39 3.29 -13.68 -1.44
N TRP A 40 3.61 -14.55 -2.40
CA TRP A 40 3.30 -15.97 -2.32
C TRP A 40 4.07 -16.66 -1.18
N LEU A 41 5.37 -16.39 -1.03
CA LEU A 41 6.19 -16.93 0.06
C LEU A 41 5.62 -16.62 1.45
N ILE A 42 5.14 -15.39 1.67
CA ILE A 42 4.57 -14.97 2.96
C ILE A 42 3.22 -15.65 3.23
N THR A 43 2.42 -15.83 2.18
CA THR A 43 1.16 -16.58 2.26
C THR A 43 1.42 -18.05 2.64
N VAL A 44 2.43 -18.66 2.04
CA VAL A 44 2.86 -20.04 2.35
C VAL A 44 3.45 -20.13 3.76
N ALA A 45 4.12 -19.09 4.25
CA ALA A 45 4.68 -19.02 5.59
C ALA A 45 3.63 -18.90 6.72
N ASN A 46 2.33 -18.92 6.41
CA ASN A 46 1.24 -18.83 7.40
C ASN A 46 1.32 -17.59 8.30
N ILE A 47 1.89 -16.49 7.80
CA ILE A 47 1.90 -15.22 8.53
C ILE A 47 0.51 -14.83 9.06
N PRO A 48 -0.59 -14.98 8.30
CA PRO A 48 -1.91 -14.58 8.81
C PRO A 48 -2.34 -15.29 10.11
N ALA A 49 -1.96 -16.56 10.28
CA ALA A 49 -2.26 -17.33 11.49
C ALA A 49 -1.41 -16.84 12.69
N ILE A 50 -0.15 -16.48 12.45
CA ILE A 50 0.73 -15.90 13.46
C ILE A 50 0.19 -14.53 13.92
N VAL A 51 -0.33 -13.72 12.98
CA VAL A 51 -0.95 -12.42 13.27
C VAL A 51 -2.13 -12.57 14.22
N THR A 52 -3.02 -13.54 14.00
CA THR A 52 -4.17 -13.80 14.88
C THR A 52 -3.75 -14.19 16.30
N ASP A 53 -2.74 -15.03 16.44
CA ASP A 53 -2.27 -15.49 17.75
C ASP A 53 -1.60 -14.36 18.56
N VAL A 54 -0.84 -13.50 17.89
CA VAL A 54 -0.16 -12.35 18.51
C VAL A 54 -1.15 -11.25 18.91
N LEU A 55 -2.24 -11.08 18.15
CA LEU A 55 -3.26 -10.04 18.41
C LEU A 55 -4.36 -10.48 19.39
N ALA A 56 -4.59 -11.79 19.57
CA ALA A 56 -5.57 -12.33 20.51
C ALA A 56 -5.51 -11.73 21.94
N PRO A 57 -4.34 -11.52 22.57
CA PRO A 57 -4.26 -10.94 23.92
C PRO A 57 -4.53 -9.42 23.97
N PHE A 58 -4.56 -8.72 22.83
CA PHE A 58 -4.76 -7.27 22.78
C PHE A 58 -6.22 -6.86 22.54
N ILE A 59 -7.14 -7.83 22.38
CA ILE A 59 -8.56 -7.58 22.09
C ILE A 59 -9.24 -6.71 23.17
N ASP A 60 -8.81 -6.84 24.42
CA ASP A 60 -9.39 -6.12 25.56
C ASP A 60 -9.00 -4.62 25.62
N HIS A 61 -7.98 -4.19 24.86
CA HIS A 61 -7.51 -2.81 24.80
C HIS A 61 -7.49 -2.27 23.36
N PRO A 62 -8.57 -1.61 22.89
CA PRO A 62 -8.73 -1.20 21.49
C PRO A 62 -7.61 -0.28 20.98
N LEU A 63 -7.07 0.63 21.81
CA LEU A 63 -5.93 1.47 21.45
C LEU A 63 -4.63 0.67 21.25
N ALA A 64 -4.36 -0.30 22.13
CA ALA A 64 -3.18 -1.16 22.05
C ALA A 64 -3.27 -2.11 20.86
N LEU A 65 -4.47 -2.67 20.61
CA LEU A 65 -4.75 -3.48 19.43
C LEU A 65 -4.49 -2.70 18.14
N LEU A 66 -4.95 -1.45 18.07
CA LEU A 66 -4.84 -0.63 16.87
C LEU A 66 -3.39 -0.23 16.56
N LEU A 67 -2.60 0.05 17.60
CA LEU A 67 -1.15 0.27 17.47
C LEU A 67 -0.42 -1.01 17.05
N ALA A 68 -0.75 -2.15 17.66
CA ALA A 68 -0.15 -3.44 17.29
C ALA A 68 -0.46 -3.82 15.84
N ILE A 69 -1.71 -3.63 15.41
CA ILE A 69 -2.15 -3.80 14.03
C ILE A 69 -1.38 -2.86 13.10
N ASN A 70 -1.27 -1.57 13.42
CA ASN A 70 -0.51 -0.64 12.58
C ASN A 70 0.97 -1.05 12.47
N ALA A 71 1.62 -1.38 13.58
CA ALA A 71 3.01 -1.84 13.54
C ALA A 71 3.15 -3.11 12.68
N LEU A 72 2.23 -4.06 12.83
CA LEU A 72 2.24 -5.31 12.09
C LEU A 72 1.98 -5.08 10.59
N VAL A 73 0.99 -4.26 10.24
CA VAL A 73 0.65 -3.93 8.86
C VAL A 73 1.77 -3.14 8.20
N LEU A 74 2.51 -2.32 8.93
CA LEU A 74 3.68 -1.63 8.40
C LEU A 74 4.84 -2.62 8.15
N LEU A 75 5.03 -3.60 9.03
CA LEU A 75 6.04 -4.65 8.88
C LEU A 75 5.70 -5.64 7.75
N VAL A 76 4.42 -5.97 7.60
CA VAL A 76 3.94 -6.85 6.51
C VAL A 76 3.82 -6.09 5.19
N GLY A 77 3.30 -4.87 5.21
CA GLY A 77 3.11 -4.01 4.03
C GLY A 77 4.41 -3.44 3.48
N THR A 78 5.50 -3.44 4.26
CA THR A 78 6.84 -3.25 3.68
C THR A 78 7.27 -4.48 2.90
N ALA A 79 6.95 -5.70 3.33
CA ALA A 79 7.35 -6.93 2.64
C ALA A 79 6.41 -7.33 1.47
N MET A 80 5.15 -6.93 1.53
CA MET A 80 4.08 -7.33 0.60
C MET A 80 3.50 -6.14 -0.15
N ASP A 81 3.07 -6.36 -1.39
CA ASP A 81 2.36 -5.35 -2.17
C ASP A 81 0.97 -5.03 -1.54
N LEU A 82 0.37 -3.88 -1.88
CA LEU A 82 -0.93 -3.45 -1.36
C LEU A 82 -2.02 -4.50 -1.64
N THR A 83 -2.01 -5.04 -2.85
CA THR A 83 -3.03 -5.98 -3.33
C THR A 83 -3.11 -7.28 -2.49
N PRO A 84 -2.03 -8.07 -2.35
CA PRO A 84 -2.07 -9.29 -1.54
C PRO A 84 -2.24 -9.01 -0.05
N THR A 85 -1.69 -7.91 0.47
CA THR A 85 -1.87 -7.51 1.88
C THR A 85 -3.34 -7.27 2.19
N VAL A 86 -4.05 -6.50 1.36
CA VAL A 86 -5.50 -6.26 1.54
C VAL A 86 -6.28 -7.57 1.41
N LEU A 87 -6.00 -8.40 0.41
CA LEU A 87 -6.76 -9.63 0.18
C LEU A 87 -6.60 -10.66 1.31
N ILE A 88 -5.45 -10.70 1.97
CA ILE A 88 -5.12 -11.71 2.99
C ILE A 88 -5.36 -11.18 4.41
N LEU A 89 -4.83 -10.01 4.75
CA LEU A 89 -4.90 -9.48 6.13
C LEU A 89 -6.29 -8.92 6.45
N THR A 90 -7.03 -8.35 5.49
CA THR A 90 -8.37 -7.81 5.76
C THR A 90 -9.32 -8.85 6.35
N PRO A 91 -9.58 -10.02 5.73
CA PRO A 91 -10.50 -11.02 6.29
C PRO A 91 -10.01 -11.61 7.63
N VAL A 92 -8.72 -11.56 7.89
CA VAL A 92 -8.09 -12.08 9.11
C VAL A 92 -8.21 -11.08 10.26
N LEU A 93 -8.06 -9.78 9.98
CA LEU A 93 -8.16 -8.70 10.95
C LEU A 93 -9.62 -8.28 11.21
N MET A 94 -10.52 -8.42 10.22
CA MET A 94 -11.95 -8.09 10.31
C MET A 94 -12.66 -8.67 11.55
N PRO A 95 -12.53 -9.96 11.90
CA PRO A 95 -13.18 -10.51 13.09
C PRO A 95 -12.55 -9.99 14.40
N ILE A 96 -11.28 -9.62 14.39
CA ILE A 96 -10.56 -9.11 15.57
C ILE A 96 -11.04 -7.70 15.91
N ILE A 97 -11.12 -6.83 14.90
CA ILE A 97 -11.60 -5.44 15.07
C ILE A 97 -13.08 -5.38 15.44
N GLN A 98 -13.92 -6.25 14.87
CA GLN A 98 -15.34 -6.32 15.26
C GLN A 98 -15.51 -6.78 16.70
N LYS A 99 -14.69 -7.73 17.17
CA LYS A 99 -14.67 -8.15 18.58
C LYS A 99 -14.16 -7.06 19.52
N ALA A 100 -13.19 -6.26 19.08
CA ALA A 100 -12.66 -5.14 19.84
C ALA A 100 -13.57 -3.89 19.81
N GLY A 101 -14.72 -3.94 19.13
CA GLY A 101 -15.65 -2.81 19.01
C GLY A 101 -15.14 -1.65 18.15
N ILE A 102 -14.17 -1.91 17.27
CA ILE A 102 -13.59 -0.90 16.37
C ILE A 102 -14.40 -0.86 15.07
N ASP A 103 -14.71 0.34 14.59
CA ASP A 103 -15.42 0.53 13.33
C ASP A 103 -14.60 -0.01 12.14
N PRO A 104 -15.16 -0.89 11.29
CA PRO A 104 -14.46 -1.47 10.15
C PRO A 104 -13.97 -0.46 9.11
N VAL A 105 -14.70 0.65 8.94
CA VAL A 105 -14.34 1.71 7.98
C VAL A 105 -13.15 2.50 8.52
N TYR A 106 -13.16 2.83 9.81
CA TYR A 106 -12.02 3.47 10.47
C TYR A 106 -10.76 2.63 10.35
N PHE A 107 -10.88 1.33 10.64
CA PHE A 107 -9.78 0.39 10.45
C PHE A 107 -9.35 0.31 8.98
N GLY A 108 -10.28 0.24 8.03
CA GLY A 108 -9.97 0.18 6.60
C GLY A 108 -9.17 1.39 6.10
N VAL A 109 -9.53 2.60 6.54
CA VAL A 109 -8.80 3.83 6.21
C VAL A 109 -7.38 3.79 6.78
N LEU A 110 -7.24 3.45 8.06
CA LEU A 110 -5.92 3.33 8.70
C LEU A 110 -5.06 2.23 8.06
N PHE A 111 -5.67 1.09 7.74
CA PHE A 111 -5.01 -0.04 7.10
C PHE A 111 -4.47 0.34 5.73
N ILE A 112 -5.28 1.00 4.89
CA ILE A 112 -4.86 1.43 3.55
C ILE A 112 -3.76 2.50 3.65
N LEU A 113 -3.92 3.51 4.52
CA LEU A 113 -2.90 4.55 4.71
C LEU A 113 -1.57 3.96 5.16
N ASN A 114 -1.59 3.07 6.14
CA ASN A 114 -0.38 2.43 6.66
C ASN A 114 0.30 1.55 5.60
N ASN A 115 -0.49 0.89 4.75
CA ASN A 115 0.04 0.09 3.64
C ASN A 115 0.61 0.98 2.52
N CYS A 116 0.01 2.14 2.22
CA CYS A 116 0.59 3.15 1.32
C CYS A 116 1.95 3.63 1.83
N ILE A 117 2.06 3.95 3.13
CA ILE A 117 3.33 4.30 3.78
C ILE A 117 4.32 3.14 3.63
N GLY A 118 3.90 1.90 3.86
CA GLY A 118 4.73 0.70 3.72
C GLY A 118 5.34 0.54 2.32
N LEU A 119 4.56 0.82 1.27
CA LEU A 119 5.00 0.76 -0.13
C LEU A 119 5.95 1.89 -0.53
N LEU A 120 5.83 3.05 0.12
CA LEU A 120 6.70 4.21 -0.07
C LEU A 120 7.97 4.13 0.80
N THR A 121 7.96 3.36 1.88
CA THR A 121 9.10 3.27 2.80
C THR A 121 10.20 2.38 2.17
N PRO A 122 11.50 2.71 2.34
CA PRO A 122 12.60 2.07 1.60
C PRO A 122 12.91 0.58 1.80
N PRO A 123 12.46 -0.19 2.83
CA PRO A 123 12.96 -1.56 2.99
C PRO A 123 12.63 -2.48 1.80
N VAL A 124 11.57 -2.21 1.04
CA VAL A 124 11.26 -2.92 -0.23
C VAL A 124 10.79 -1.98 -1.34
N GLY A 125 10.13 -0.86 -0.99
CA GLY A 125 9.89 0.27 -1.90
C GLY A 125 9.31 -0.12 -3.26
N THR A 126 8.46 -1.14 -3.31
CA THR A 126 8.11 -1.84 -4.56
C THR A 126 7.50 -0.89 -5.59
N VAL A 127 6.64 0.02 -5.13
CA VAL A 127 6.02 1.06 -5.97
C VAL A 127 7.05 2.11 -6.37
N LEU A 128 7.98 2.49 -5.48
CA LEU A 128 9.07 3.39 -5.83
C LEU A 128 10.02 2.77 -6.86
N ASN A 129 10.32 1.48 -6.74
CA ASN A 129 11.17 0.73 -7.67
C ASN A 129 10.51 0.63 -9.05
N VAL A 130 9.20 0.35 -9.09
CA VAL A 130 8.40 0.38 -10.32
C VAL A 130 8.36 1.79 -10.92
N ALA A 131 8.13 2.83 -10.11
CA ALA A 131 8.11 4.22 -10.55
C ALA A 131 9.47 4.68 -11.10
N CYS A 132 10.59 4.31 -10.44
CA CYS A 132 11.95 4.54 -10.92
C CYS A 132 12.18 3.85 -12.27
N GLY A 133 11.71 2.60 -12.41
CA GLY A 133 11.81 1.83 -13.66
C GLY A 133 11.06 2.47 -14.84
N VAL A 134 9.90 3.08 -14.57
CA VAL A 134 9.12 3.83 -15.59
C VAL A 134 9.76 5.18 -15.91
N ALA A 135 10.09 5.95 -14.87
CA ALA A 135 10.57 7.32 -15.01
C ALA A 135 12.05 7.41 -15.41
N LYS A 136 12.80 6.30 -15.36
CA LYS A 136 14.25 6.22 -15.63
C LYS A 136 15.08 7.20 -14.80
N ILE A 137 14.66 7.44 -13.57
CA ILE A 137 15.37 8.28 -12.60
C ILE A 137 15.89 7.43 -11.44
N ASN A 138 16.95 7.88 -10.79
CA ASN A 138 17.60 7.11 -9.74
C ASN A 138 16.72 7.04 -8.49
N MET A 139 16.83 5.93 -7.76
CA MET A 139 16.08 5.69 -6.52
C MET A 139 16.28 6.82 -5.50
N GLU A 140 17.48 7.39 -5.41
CA GLU A 140 17.76 8.53 -4.53
C GLU A 140 16.98 9.80 -4.89
N ASP A 141 16.76 10.07 -6.17
CA ASP A 141 16.07 11.28 -6.64
C ASP A 141 14.56 11.19 -6.36
N ILE A 142 13.98 10.01 -6.60
CA ILE A 142 12.59 9.72 -6.23
C ILE A 142 12.41 9.72 -4.71
N MET A 143 13.33 9.13 -3.95
CA MET A 143 13.26 9.12 -2.48
C MET A 143 13.20 10.55 -1.91
N LYS A 144 14.04 11.46 -2.41
CA LYS A 144 14.03 12.87 -1.99
C LYS A 144 12.71 13.56 -2.32
N GLY A 145 12.10 13.22 -3.46
CA GLY A 145 10.79 13.74 -3.85
C GLY A 145 9.63 13.18 -3.02
N VAL A 146 9.74 11.93 -2.56
CA VAL A 146 8.69 11.22 -1.80
C VAL A 146 8.80 11.47 -0.29
N TRP A 147 9.98 11.85 0.21
CA TRP A 147 10.19 12.22 1.61
C TRP A 147 9.15 13.19 2.21
N PRO A 148 8.79 14.32 1.55
CA PRO A 148 7.73 15.19 2.06
C PRO A 148 6.35 14.50 2.08
N PHE A 149 6.08 13.57 1.17
CA PHE A 149 4.83 12.82 1.14
C PHE A 149 4.76 11.80 2.28
N LEU A 150 5.84 11.06 2.52
CA LEU A 150 5.99 10.15 3.67
C LEU A 150 5.81 10.88 5.00
N LEU A 151 6.37 12.10 5.12
CA LEU A 151 6.18 12.94 6.30
C LEU A 151 4.72 13.29 6.52
N VAL A 152 4.01 13.73 5.47
CA VAL A 152 2.58 14.07 5.55
C VAL A 152 1.74 12.84 5.91
N GLU A 153 1.99 11.68 5.28
CA GLU A 153 1.25 10.45 5.59
C GLU A 153 1.50 9.96 7.02
N THR A 154 2.74 10.03 7.50
CA THR A 154 3.07 9.66 8.89
C THR A 154 2.42 10.61 9.89
N LEU A 155 2.40 11.91 9.58
CA LEU A 155 1.71 12.92 10.40
C LEU A 155 0.21 12.68 10.40
N LEU A 156 -0.37 12.36 9.25
CA LEU A 156 -1.79 12.05 9.08
C LEU A 156 -2.17 10.77 9.83
N LEU A 157 -1.34 9.73 9.78
CA LEU A 157 -1.51 8.49 10.55
C LEU A 157 -1.45 8.74 12.06
N LEU A 158 -0.46 9.51 12.54
CA LEU A 158 -0.37 9.93 13.94
C LEU A 158 -1.59 10.75 14.36
N LEU A 159 -2.03 11.68 13.52
CA LEU A 159 -3.17 12.54 13.79
C LEU A 159 -4.47 11.72 13.87
N LEU A 160 -4.64 10.72 13.01
CA LEU A 160 -5.77 9.79 13.06
C LEU A 160 -5.73 8.88 14.30
N ILE A 161 -4.55 8.40 14.69
CA ILE A 161 -4.36 7.57 15.90
C ILE A 161 -4.65 8.37 17.18
N PHE A 162 -4.20 9.63 17.27
CA PHE A 162 -4.41 10.48 18.44
C PHE A 162 -5.79 11.16 18.48
N PHE A 163 -6.43 11.37 17.31
CA PHE A 163 -7.79 11.91 17.19
C PHE A 163 -8.70 10.94 16.41
N PRO A 164 -9.16 9.83 17.02
CA PRO A 164 -10.18 8.96 16.41
C PRO A 164 -11.50 9.71 16.11
N SER A 165 -11.72 10.87 16.74
CA SER A 165 -12.83 11.80 16.50
C SER A 165 -12.80 12.48 15.12
N LEU A 166 -11.64 12.58 14.45
CA LEU A 166 -11.57 13.14 13.09
C LEU A 166 -12.09 12.18 12.01
N VAL A 167 -12.18 10.88 12.29
CA VAL A 167 -12.78 9.90 11.38
C VAL A 167 -14.20 9.57 11.78
N THR A 168 -14.48 9.38 13.06
CA THR A 168 -15.83 9.01 13.53
C THR A 168 -16.87 10.11 13.32
N VAL A 169 -16.49 11.39 13.34
CA VAL A 169 -17.41 12.52 13.09
C VAL A 169 -17.87 12.61 11.62
N PRO A 170 -16.99 12.57 10.60
CA PRO A 170 -17.43 12.53 9.20
C PRO A 170 -18.04 11.17 8.81
N LEU A 171 -17.65 10.06 9.45
CA LEU A 171 -18.31 8.77 9.22
C LEU A 171 -19.77 8.81 9.66
N GLY A 172 -20.07 9.32 10.86
CA GLY A 172 -21.46 9.51 11.30
C GLY A 172 -22.27 10.42 10.37
N TRP A 173 -21.61 11.40 9.74
CA TRP A 173 -22.25 12.29 8.78
C TRP A 173 -22.54 11.61 7.41
N PHE A 174 -21.69 10.66 6.99
CA PHE A 174 -21.89 9.90 5.74
C PHE A 174 -22.71 8.61 5.91
N THR A 175 -22.74 8.00 7.09
CA THR A 175 -23.51 6.77 7.36
C THR A 175 -24.90 7.02 7.96
N GLY A 176 -25.24 8.26 8.29
CA GLY A 176 -26.60 8.64 8.69
C GLY A 176 -27.10 7.94 9.96
N SER A 177 -26.23 7.82 10.97
CA SER A 177 -26.60 7.32 12.31
C SER A 177 -26.83 8.47 13.29
#